data_AF-A0A090R378-F1
#
_entry.id   AF-A0A090R378-F1
#
_cell.length_a   1.000
_cell.length_b   1.000
_cell.length_c   1.000
_cell.angle_alpha   90.00
_cell.angle_beta   90.00
_cell.angle_gamma   90.00
#
_symmetry.space_group_name_H-M   'P 1'
#
loop_
_entity.id
_entity.type
_entity.pdbx_description
1 polymer ?
#
loop_
_entity_poly.entity_id
_entity_poly.type
_entity_poly.pdbx_seq_one_letter_code
_entity_poly.pdbx_strand_id
1 'polypeptide(L)'
;MAAQPVMADDTHEASVHGASAHETMVVTGTPQALPDVVIDAAQLEKRQATDLSDIFRTDPEVTVGGGSSVSQKIYVRGIEDTLLNVTIDGATQSGYIYHHQAAYRLSPN
;
A
#
# COMPACT_ATOMS: atom_id res chain seq x y z
N MET A 1 -55.30 53.60 -35.87
CA MET A 1 -54.14 53.75 -34.98
C MET A 1 -53.85 52.37 -34.42
N ALA A 2 -52.64 51.87 -34.63
CA ALA A 2 -52.30 50.45 -34.74
C ALA A 2 -52.34 49.68 -33.41
N ALA A 3 -52.68 48.39 -33.51
CA ALA A 3 -52.37 47.36 -32.54
C ALA A 3 -50.96 46.80 -32.82
N GLN A 4 -50.20 46.45 -31.77
CA GLN A 4 -49.26 45.31 -31.71
C GLN A 4 -48.45 45.26 -30.38
N PRO A 5 -47.83 44.12 -30.00
CA PRO A 5 -48.31 43.33 -28.87
C PRO A 5 -47.17 42.90 -27.88
N VAL A 6 -47.17 41.63 -27.48
CA VAL A 6 -46.84 41.06 -26.17
C VAL A 6 -45.35 40.65 -25.96
N MET A 7 -44.97 40.55 -24.68
CA MET A 7 -43.97 39.69 -23.99
C MET A 7 -42.67 39.24 -24.71
N ALA A 8 -41.52 39.54 -24.09
CA ALA A 8 -40.35 38.65 -23.90
C ALA A 8 -39.42 39.36 -22.89
N ASP A 9 -39.21 38.77 -21.70
CA ASP A 9 -38.03 37.96 -21.34
C ASP A 9 -36.78 38.82 -21.09
N ASP A 10 -36.42 38.97 -19.82
CA ASP A 10 -35.04 39.27 -19.39
C ASP A 10 -34.81 38.56 -18.05
N THR A 11 -34.62 37.25 -18.17
CA THR A 11 -33.67 36.41 -17.43
C THR A 11 -33.02 37.06 -16.20
N HIS A 12 -33.37 36.57 -15.01
CA HIS A 12 -32.57 36.78 -13.80
C HIS A 12 -31.29 35.95 -13.93
N GLU A 13 -30.20 36.62 -14.33
CA GLU A 13 -28.83 36.12 -14.31
C GLU A 13 -28.53 35.45 -12.96
N ALA A 14 -28.33 34.13 -13.01
CA ALA A 14 -27.86 33.35 -11.89
C ALA A 14 -26.49 33.88 -11.45
N SER A 15 -26.37 34.29 -10.20
CA SER A 15 -25.11 34.66 -9.55
C SER A 15 -24.09 33.52 -9.70
N VAL A 16 -23.28 33.62 -10.75
CA VAL A 16 -22.09 32.79 -10.96
C VAL A 16 -21.18 33.03 -9.76
N HIS A 17 -21.11 32.03 -8.87
CA HIS A 17 -20.12 32.02 -7.81
C HIS A 17 -18.75 32.06 -8.49
N GLY A 18 -18.12 33.23 -8.45
CA GLY A 18 -16.76 33.42 -8.97
C GLY A 18 -15.87 32.32 -8.38
N ALA A 19 -15.23 31.57 -9.26
CA ALA A 19 -14.32 30.50 -8.89
C ALA A 19 -13.29 31.06 -7.90
N SER A 20 -13.40 30.67 -6.63
CA SER A 20 -12.39 30.98 -5.63
C SER A 20 -11.09 30.38 -6.13
N ALA A 21 -10.13 31.25 -6.46
CA ALA A 21 -8.79 30.84 -6.81
C ALA A 21 -8.18 30.16 -5.58
N HIS A 22 -8.19 28.83 -5.57
CA HIS A 22 -7.63 28.04 -4.49
C HIS A 22 -6.11 28.20 -4.49
N GLU A 23 -5.56 28.65 -3.36
CA GLU A 23 -4.13 28.83 -3.17
C GLU A 23 -3.43 27.46 -3.24
N THR A 24 -2.42 27.34 -4.11
CA THR A 24 -1.68 26.08 -4.25
C THR A 24 -0.55 26.05 -3.22
N MET A 25 -0.69 25.18 -2.22
CA MET A 25 0.37 24.90 -1.24
C MET A 25 1.32 23.85 -1.79
N VAL A 26 2.60 24.22 -1.96
CA VAL A 26 3.65 23.27 -2.34
C VAL A 26 4.21 22.62 -1.08
N VAL A 27 3.84 21.37 -0.85
CA VAL A 27 4.42 20.55 0.21
C VAL A 27 5.79 20.06 -0.25
N THR A 28 6.85 20.58 0.37
CA THR A 28 8.21 20.07 0.20
C THR A 28 8.57 19.21 1.41
N GLY A 29 8.83 17.93 1.18
CA GLY A 29 9.33 16.99 2.16
C GLY A 29 10.56 16.28 1.60
N THR A 30 11.61 16.17 2.41
CA THR A 30 12.70 15.24 2.11
C THR A 30 12.18 13.82 2.31
N PRO A 31 12.26 12.91 1.31
CA PRO A 31 11.92 11.52 1.53
C PRO A 31 12.82 10.98 2.66
N GLN A 32 12.21 10.68 3.79
CA GLN A 32 12.88 9.96 4.87
C GLN A 32 13.29 8.61 4.27
N ALA A 33 14.59 8.31 4.28
CA ALA A 33 15.03 6.95 4.02
C ALA A 33 14.28 6.04 5.00
N LEU A 34 13.43 5.17 4.47
CA LEU A 34 12.77 4.16 5.29
C LEU A 34 13.88 3.32 5.95
N PRO A 35 13.69 2.86 7.19
CA PRO A 35 14.59 1.86 7.74
C PRO A 35 14.55 0.65 6.81
N ASP A 36 15.66 0.39 6.13
CA ASP A 36 15.80 -0.77 5.27
C ASP A 36 16.32 -1.91 6.15
N VAL A 37 15.50 -2.94 6.34
CA VAL A 37 15.90 -4.13 7.08
C VAL A 37 16.43 -5.14 6.06
N VAL A 38 17.75 -5.24 5.99
CA VAL A 38 18.43 -6.24 5.14
C VAL A 38 18.91 -7.37 6.04
N ILE A 39 18.48 -8.60 5.72
CA ILE A 39 18.95 -9.82 6.36
C ILE A 39 19.93 -10.51 5.41
N ASP A 40 21.21 -10.56 5.78
CA ASP A 40 22.24 -11.20 4.99
C ASP A 40 22.42 -12.71 5.33
N ALA A 41 23.24 -13.40 4.53
CA ALA A 41 23.50 -14.82 4.71
C ALA A 41 24.14 -15.16 6.06
N ALA A 42 25.02 -14.30 6.59
CA ALA A 42 25.66 -14.52 7.89
C ALA A 42 24.65 -14.39 9.03
N GLN A 43 23.67 -13.50 8.91
CA GLN A 43 22.57 -13.37 9.84
C GLN A 43 21.62 -14.57 9.76
N LEU A 44 21.30 -15.07 8.57
CA LEU A 44 20.50 -16.30 8.41
C LEU A 44 21.19 -17.50 9.07
N GLU A 45 22.49 -17.68 8.83
CA GLU A 45 23.27 -18.75 9.42
C GLU A 45 23.36 -18.61 10.95
N LYS A 46 23.61 -17.40 11.46
CA LYS A 46 23.61 -17.14 12.91
C LYS A 46 22.24 -17.38 13.55
N ARG A 47 21.16 -17.11 12.84
CA ARG A 47 19.78 -17.37 13.29
C ARG A 47 19.45 -18.87 13.20
N GLN A 48 20.21 -19.66 12.44
CA GLN A 48 19.88 -21.05 12.08
C GLN A 48 18.44 -21.15 11.58
N ALA A 49 18.06 -20.17 10.73
CA ALA A 49 16.69 -20.04 10.30
C ALA A 49 16.29 -21.21 9.42
N THR A 50 15.11 -21.77 9.67
CA THR A 50 14.52 -22.86 8.86
C THR A 50 13.20 -22.44 8.22
N ASP A 51 12.62 -21.34 8.69
CA ASP A 51 11.39 -20.77 8.18
C ASP A 51 11.35 -19.23 8.32
N LEU A 52 10.27 -18.60 7.88
CA LEU A 52 10.14 -17.14 7.92
C LEU A 52 10.05 -16.58 9.35
N SER A 53 9.53 -17.37 10.29
CA SER A 53 9.41 -16.95 11.68
C SER A 53 10.80 -16.81 12.32
N ASP A 54 11.70 -17.74 12.02
CA ASP A 54 13.10 -17.65 12.43
C ASP A 54 13.82 -16.46 11.76
N ILE A 55 13.52 -16.21 10.49
CA ILE A 55 14.08 -15.09 9.73
C ILE A 55 13.71 -13.77 10.39
N PHE A 56 12.45 -13.51 10.73
CA PHE A 56 12.02 -12.18 11.21
C PHE A 56 11.93 -12.04 12.75
N ARG A 57 12.36 -13.04 13.52
CA ARG A 57 12.20 -13.07 14.99
C ARG A 57 12.76 -11.86 15.76
N THR A 58 13.71 -11.12 15.18
CA THR A 58 14.33 -9.95 15.83
C THR A 58 13.80 -8.62 15.32
N ASP A 59 12.89 -8.65 14.35
CA ASP A 59 12.47 -7.48 13.59
C ASP A 59 11.04 -7.10 14.03
N PRO A 60 10.86 -6.10 14.92
CA PRO A 60 9.57 -5.82 15.54
C PRO A 60 8.52 -5.26 14.56
N GLU A 61 8.97 -4.80 13.40
CA GLU A 61 8.11 -4.32 12.33
C GLU A 61 7.48 -5.47 11.53
N VAL A 62 8.02 -6.69 11.66
CA VAL A 62 7.59 -7.86 10.88
C VAL A 62 7.12 -8.96 11.82
N THR A 63 5.88 -9.41 11.62
CA THR A 63 5.31 -10.55 12.35
C THR A 63 5.02 -11.67 11.36
N VAL A 64 5.30 -12.91 11.76
CA VAL A 64 4.95 -14.10 10.99
C VAL A 64 3.89 -14.90 11.75
N GLY A 65 2.74 -15.12 11.12
CA GLY A 65 1.65 -15.93 11.65
C GLY A 65 1.54 -17.27 10.92
N GLY A 66 1.02 -18.31 11.58
CA GLY A 66 0.86 -19.65 11.00
C GLY A 66 1.85 -20.67 11.58
N GLY A 67 1.36 -21.85 11.95
CA GLY A 67 2.13 -22.82 12.76
C GLY A 67 3.07 -23.74 11.98
N SER A 68 3.06 -23.72 10.65
CA SER A 68 3.95 -24.51 9.80
C SER A 68 4.52 -23.63 8.70
N SER A 69 5.74 -23.90 8.25
CA SER A 69 6.42 -23.15 7.18
C SER A 69 5.58 -22.99 5.90
N VAL A 70 4.67 -23.94 5.63
CA VAL A 70 3.79 -23.92 4.46
C VAL A 70 2.49 -23.11 4.63
N SER A 71 2.21 -22.63 5.85
CA SER A 71 1.02 -21.82 6.18
C SER A 71 1.37 -20.46 6.76
N GLN A 72 2.65 -20.05 6.65
CA GLN A 72 3.13 -18.77 7.15
C GLN A 72 2.60 -17.59 6.34
N LYS A 73 2.24 -16.53 7.07
CA LYS A 73 1.79 -15.24 6.55
C LYS A 73 2.65 -14.15 7.15
N ILE A 74 3.11 -13.23 6.32
CA ILE A 74 3.96 -12.12 6.75
C ILE A 74 3.06 -10.90 7.00
N TYR A 75 3.35 -10.17 8.07
CA TYR A 75 2.70 -8.90 8.38
C TYR A 75 3.78 -7.85 8.59
N VAL A 76 3.80 -6.82 7.75
CA VAL A 76 4.69 -5.66 7.94
C VAL A 76 3.86 -4.54 8.53
N ARG A 77 4.16 -4.15 9.78
CA ARG A 77 3.43 -3.13 10.54
C ARG A 77 1.92 -3.41 10.59
N GLY A 78 1.57 -4.69 10.69
CA GLY A 78 0.18 -5.18 10.69
C GLY A 78 -0.47 -5.28 9.32
N ILE A 79 0.19 -4.83 8.24
CA ILE A 79 -0.28 -5.00 6.87
C ILE A 79 0.15 -6.37 6.37
N GLU A 80 -0.83 -7.14 5.96
CA GLU A 80 -0.64 -8.47 5.43
C GLU A 80 0.10 -8.46 4.08
N ASP A 81 0.91 -9.48 3.87
CA ASP A 81 1.70 -9.78 2.68
C ASP A 81 0.94 -9.70 1.35
N THR A 82 -0.37 -9.96 1.37
CA THR A 82 -1.28 -9.88 0.23
C THR A 82 -1.63 -8.45 -0.20
N LEU A 83 -1.39 -7.49 0.68
CA LEU A 83 -1.56 -6.05 0.44
C LEU A 83 -0.22 -5.35 0.18
N LEU A 84 0.87 -6.12 0.09
CA LEU A 84 2.23 -5.63 -0.15
C LEU A 84 2.72 -6.07 -1.53
N ASN A 85 3.60 -5.27 -2.12
CA ASN A 85 4.35 -5.68 -3.31
C ASN A 85 5.54 -6.52 -2.86
N VAL A 86 5.37 -7.85 -2.87
CA VAL A 86 6.44 -8.80 -2.55
C VAL A 86 7.09 -9.27 -3.83
N THR A 87 8.42 -9.29 -3.88
CA THR A 87 9.19 -9.80 -5.02
C THR A 87 10.16 -10.88 -4.57
N ILE A 88 10.24 -11.97 -5.31
CA ILE A 88 11.26 -13.02 -5.16
C ILE A 88 12.12 -12.99 -6.42
N ASP A 89 13.44 -12.82 -6.26
CA ASP A 89 14.39 -12.72 -7.38
C ASP A 89 13.98 -11.69 -8.47
N GLY A 90 13.29 -10.62 -8.05
CA GLY A 90 12.78 -9.57 -8.94
C GLY A 90 11.41 -9.85 -9.57
N ALA A 91 10.81 -11.03 -9.36
CA ALA A 91 9.47 -11.35 -9.84
C ALA A 91 8.41 -11.06 -8.75
N THR A 92 7.44 -10.20 -9.06
CA THR A 92 6.32 -9.89 -8.15
C THR A 92 5.47 -11.13 -7.88
N GLN A 93 5.23 -11.41 -6.61
CA GLN A 93 4.34 -12.45 -6.14
C GLN A 93 3.02 -11.80 -5.73
N SER A 94 1.97 -11.99 -6.51
CA SER A 94 0.64 -11.49 -6.17
C SER A 94 -0.24 -12.57 -5.56
N GLY A 95 -0.56 -12.39 -4.28
CA GLY A 95 -1.80 -12.88 -3.69
C GLY A 95 -1.93 -14.38 -3.38
N TYR A 96 -3.09 -14.64 -2.77
CA TYR A 96 -3.53 -15.90 -2.19
C TYR A 96 -3.72 -17.03 -3.21
N ILE A 97 -3.17 -18.21 -2.93
CA ILE A 97 -3.60 -19.45 -3.58
C ILE A 97 -4.78 -20.08 -2.79
N TYR A 98 -4.77 -20.01 -1.44
CA TYR A 98 -5.87 -20.44 -0.54
C TYR A 98 -5.80 -19.77 0.84
N HIS A 99 -6.96 -19.50 1.49
CA HIS A 99 -7.07 -18.72 2.75
C HIS A 99 -6.20 -19.17 3.95
N HIS A 100 -5.77 -20.44 3.99
CA HIS A 100 -4.93 -21.01 5.07
C HIS A 100 -3.56 -21.50 4.59
N GLN A 101 -3.22 -21.26 3.33
CA GLN A 101 -1.91 -21.61 2.80
C GLN A 101 -1.07 -20.35 2.66
N ALA A 102 0.23 -20.50 2.87
CA ALA A 102 1.18 -19.44 2.57
C ALA A 102 1.10 -19.10 1.07
N ALA A 103 1.17 -17.82 0.74
CA ALA A 103 1.38 -17.38 -0.64
C ALA A 103 2.79 -17.77 -1.14
N TYR A 104 3.72 -18.02 -0.21
CA TYR A 104 5.13 -18.28 -0.48
C TYR A 104 5.61 -19.52 0.29
N ARG A 105 6.42 -20.35 -0.36
CA ARG A 105 7.25 -21.36 0.32
C ARG A 105 8.70 -20.92 0.18
N LEU A 106 9.21 -20.26 1.21
CA LEU A 106 10.58 -19.76 1.25
C LEU A 106 11.38 -20.60 2.25
N SER A 107 12.47 -21.19 1.77
CA SER A 107 13.44 -21.92 2.59
C SER A 107 14.78 -21.17 2.51
N PRO A 108 15.37 -20.78 3.66
CA PRO A 108 16.64 -20.05 3.70
C PRO A 108 17.89 -20.92 3.48
N ASN A 109 17.74 -22.21 3.16
CA ASN A 109 18.81 -23.20 3.06
C ASN A 109 18.57 -24.24 1.96
#